data_AF-C5CIH9-F1
#
_entry.id   AF-C5CIH9-F1
#
_cell.length_a   1.000
_cell.length_b   1.000
_cell.length_c   1.000
_cell.angle_alpha   90.00
_cell.angle_beta   90.00
_cell.angle_gamma   90.00
#
_symmetry.space_group_name_H-M   'P 1'
#
loop_
_entity.id
_entity.type
_entity.pdbx_description
1 polymer ?
#
loop_
_entity_poly.entity_id
_entity_poly.type
_entity_poly.pdbx_seq_one_letter_code
_entity_poly.pdbx_strand_id
1 'polypeptide(L)'
;MKLVDTIKPEKRKAFCLREKVLKREVEILNEEVQILLEKAQEKIPEELEDLELLSTYESAVVRAAKLIRNSGYTFDKLRRFIRQNVLKELRYKVYPLLDSLENLENETISYIEQVKRCRDRTIVHLDPRFAFNLKRYQNNLASLEALKNVTDYLLKNIELLFEREL
;
A
#
# COMPACT_ATOMS: atom_id res chain seq x y z
N MET A 1 -10.54 8.52 22.16
CA MET A 1 -11.33 9.26 21.13
C MET A 1 -10.97 8.72 19.75
N LYS A 2 -11.92 8.47 18.83
CA LYS A 2 -11.57 7.93 17.50
C LYS A 2 -11.27 9.04 16.49
N LEU A 3 -10.48 8.75 15.46
CA LEU A 3 -10.16 9.71 14.40
C LEU A 3 -11.41 10.26 13.71
N VAL A 4 -12.42 9.40 13.46
CA VAL A 4 -13.70 9.80 12.85
C VAL A 4 -14.42 10.91 13.63
N ASP A 5 -14.29 10.94 14.95
CA ASP A 5 -14.93 11.94 15.81
C ASP A 5 -14.31 13.33 15.60
N THR A 6 -13.05 13.37 15.17
CA THR A 6 -12.32 14.60 14.88
C THR A 6 -12.63 15.18 13.50
N ILE A 7 -13.24 14.39 12.62
CA ILE A 7 -13.62 14.81 11.27
C ILE A 7 -14.93 15.59 11.33
N LYS A 8 -14.99 16.69 10.57
CA LYS A 8 -16.20 17.50 10.36
C LYS A 8 -17.41 16.61 10.05
N PRO A 9 -18.56 16.80 10.71
CA PRO A 9 -19.71 15.91 10.59
C PRO A 9 -20.12 15.60 9.13
N GLU A 10 -20.14 16.61 8.27
CA GLU A 10 -20.51 16.51 6.86
C GLU A 10 -19.53 15.69 6.00
N LYS A 11 -18.35 15.35 6.54
CA LYS A 11 -17.30 14.57 5.86
C LYS A 11 -17.15 13.16 6.41
N ARG A 12 -17.80 12.83 7.53
CA ARG A 12 -17.69 11.51 8.19
C ARG A 12 -18.14 10.36 7.29
N LYS A 13 -19.23 10.52 6.53
CA LYS A 13 -19.69 9.49 5.57
C LYS A 13 -18.60 9.13 4.55
N ALA A 14 -17.94 10.14 3.98
CA ALA A 14 -16.86 9.94 3.02
C ALA A 14 -15.62 9.31 3.69
N PHE A 15 -15.32 9.69 4.94
CA PHE A 15 -14.26 9.06 5.73
C PHE A 15 -14.51 7.56 5.93
N CYS A 16 -15.68 7.17 6.45
CA CYS A 16 -16.03 5.77 6.69
C CYS A 16 -16.04 4.93 5.40
N LEU A 17 -16.45 5.50 4.27
CA LEU A 17 -16.37 4.80 2.98
C LEU A 17 -14.92 4.50 2.59
N ARG A 18 -14.01 5.48 2.77
CA ARG A 18 -12.58 5.28 2.50
C ARG A 18 -11.98 4.25 3.45
N GLU A 19 -12.32 4.31 4.73
CA GLU A 19 -11.89 3.32 5.73
C GLU A 19 -12.28 1.90 5.28
N LYS A 20 -13.56 1.68 4.95
CA LYS A 20 -14.05 0.36 4.55
C LYS A 20 -13.31 -0.18 3.33
N VAL A 21 -13.10 0.66 2.31
CA VAL A 21 -12.40 0.26 1.08
C VAL A 21 -10.92 -0.05 1.38
N LEU A 22 -10.23 0.83 2.10
CA LEU A 22 -8.82 0.65 2.40
C LEU A 22 -8.57 -0.58 3.27
N LYS A 23 -9.37 -0.82 4.31
CA LYS A 23 -9.26 -2.02 5.15
C LYS A 23 -9.37 -3.29 4.31
N ARG A 24 -10.42 -3.39 3.48
CA ARG A 24 -10.64 -4.55 2.62
C ARG A 24 -9.50 -4.78 1.63
N GLU A 25 -9.03 -3.73 0.96
CA GLU A 25 -7.97 -3.86 -0.03
C GLU A 25 -6.62 -4.22 0.59
N VAL A 26 -6.32 -3.71 1.79
CA VAL A 26 -5.12 -4.07 2.55
C VAL A 26 -5.21 -5.50 3.09
N GLU A 27 -6.38 -5.95 3.53
CA GLU A 27 -6.62 -7.33 3.97
C GLU A 27 -6.38 -8.32 2.83
N ILE A 28 -6.96 -8.07 1.65
CA ILE A 28 -6.72 -8.90 0.46
C ILE A 28 -5.23 -8.90 0.08
N LEU A 29 -4.57 -7.73 0.11
CA LEU A 29 -3.12 -7.67 -0.16
C LEU A 29 -2.33 -8.52 0.84
N ASN A 30 -2.70 -8.47 2.12
CA ASN A 30 -2.03 -9.24 3.15
C ASN A 30 -2.21 -10.74 2.91
N GLU A 31 -3.42 -11.20 2.60
CA GLU A 31 -3.67 -12.60 2.23
C GLU A 31 -2.82 -13.04 1.02
N GLU A 32 -2.81 -12.25 -0.06
CA GLU A 32 -1.99 -12.50 -1.25
C GLU A 32 -0.50 -12.63 -0.87
N VAL A 33 0.02 -11.73 -0.04
CA VAL A 33 1.42 -11.74 0.40
C VAL A 33 1.73 -12.93 1.33
N GLN A 34 0.84 -13.29 2.25
CA GLN A 34 1.05 -14.48 3.10
C GLN A 34 1.11 -15.75 2.26
N ILE A 35 0.21 -15.92 1.29
CA ILE A 35 0.23 -17.06 0.36
C ILE A 35 1.58 -17.12 -0.38
N LEU A 36 2.07 -15.98 -0.87
CA LEU A 36 3.37 -15.93 -1.55
C LEU A 36 4.53 -16.29 -0.61
N LEU A 37 4.54 -15.79 0.62
CA LEU A 37 5.59 -16.10 1.60
C LEU A 37 5.59 -17.57 2.02
N GLU A 38 4.41 -18.18 2.20
CA GLU A 38 4.27 -19.59 2.57
C GLU A 38 4.66 -20.53 1.42
N LYS A 39 4.20 -20.24 0.20
CA LYS A 39 4.33 -21.15 -0.95
C LYS A 39 5.60 -20.93 -1.76
N ALA A 40 6.18 -19.74 -1.75
CA ALA A 40 7.39 -19.49 -2.53
C ALA A 40 8.63 -20.15 -1.93
N GLN A 41 8.66 -20.52 -0.63
CA GLN A 41 9.79 -21.23 0.01
C GLN A 41 11.17 -20.62 -0.36
N GLU A 42 11.31 -19.29 -0.26
CA GLU A 42 12.51 -18.52 -0.65
C GLU A 42 12.78 -18.36 -2.15
N LYS A 43 11.96 -18.96 -3.03
CA LYS A 43 12.07 -18.76 -4.48
C LYS A 43 11.93 -17.29 -4.86
N ILE A 44 12.82 -16.85 -5.75
CA ILE A 44 12.74 -15.53 -6.37
C ILE A 44 11.52 -15.56 -7.31
N PRO A 45 10.76 -14.45 -7.50
CA PRO A 45 9.58 -14.43 -8.37
C PRO A 45 9.79 -14.98 -9.79
N GLU A 46 11.04 -15.02 -10.26
CA GLU A 46 11.47 -15.58 -11.56
C GLU A 46 11.41 -17.11 -11.62
N GLU A 47 11.46 -17.78 -10.48
CA GLU A 47 11.44 -19.23 -10.33
C GLU A 47 10.02 -19.75 -10.06
N LEU A 48 9.02 -18.86 -10.09
CA LEU A 48 7.61 -19.20 -9.99
C LEU A 48 7.14 -19.78 -11.33
N GLU A 49 7.35 -21.09 -11.51
CA GLU A 49 6.79 -21.85 -12.64
C GLU A 49 5.28 -22.07 -12.48
N ASP A 50 4.77 -21.95 -11.25
CA ASP A 50 3.35 -22.04 -10.94
C ASP A 50 2.64 -20.76 -11.37
N LEU A 51 1.79 -20.89 -12.41
CA LEU A 51 0.98 -19.80 -12.96
C LEU A 51 0.05 -19.15 -11.94
N GLU A 52 -0.45 -19.89 -10.96
CA GLU A 52 -1.31 -19.34 -9.90
C GLU A 52 -0.50 -18.45 -8.95
N LEU A 53 0.72 -18.86 -8.61
CA LEU A 53 1.63 -18.05 -7.80
C LEU A 53 2.11 -16.81 -8.54
N LEU A 54 2.44 -16.93 -9.83
CA LEU A 54 2.82 -15.79 -10.65
C LEU A 54 1.67 -14.76 -10.74
N SER A 55 0.45 -15.23 -11.00
CA SER A 55 -0.74 -14.37 -11.03
C SER A 55 -0.99 -13.68 -9.69
N THR A 56 -0.81 -14.41 -8.58
CA THR A 56 -0.92 -13.86 -7.22
C THR A 56 0.15 -12.79 -6.96
N TYR A 57 1.39 -13.03 -7.39
CA TYR A 57 2.48 -12.07 -7.31
C TYR A 57 2.16 -10.79 -8.10
N GLU A 58 1.74 -10.92 -9.35
CA GLU A 58 1.39 -9.76 -10.18
C GLU A 58 0.22 -8.97 -9.60
N SER A 59 -0.81 -9.66 -9.11
CA SER A 59 -1.96 -9.06 -8.41
C SER A 59 -1.51 -8.26 -7.18
N ALA A 60 -0.70 -8.86 -6.32
CA ALA A 60 -0.17 -8.23 -5.11
C ALA A 60 0.64 -6.97 -5.43
N VAL A 61 1.54 -7.04 -6.41
CA VAL A 61 2.33 -5.89 -6.87
C VAL A 61 1.43 -4.75 -7.37
N VAL A 62 0.44 -5.07 -8.19
CA VAL A 62 -0.50 -4.07 -8.71
C VAL A 62 -1.32 -3.45 -7.59
N ARG A 63 -1.83 -4.24 -6.64
CA ARG A 63 -2.65 -3.78 -5.52
C ARG A 63 -1.86 -2.90 -4.56
N ALA A 64 -0.67 -3.34 -4.15
CA ALA A 64 0.25 -2.57 -3.33
C ALA A 64 0.56 -1.19 -3.95
N ALA A 65 0.92 -1.15 -5.23
CA ALA A 65 1.17 0.11 -5.94
C ALA A 65 -0.06 1.04 -6.00
N LYS A 66 -1.27 0.48 -6.20
CA LYS A 66 -2.54 1.23 -6.24
C LYS A 66 -2.92 1.84 -4.89
N LEU A 67 -2.63 1.16 -3.79
CA LEU A 67 -2.91 1.65 -2.43
C LEU A 67 -1.97 2.78 -2.00
N ILE A 68 -0.74 2.78 -2.52
CA ILE A 68 0.26 3.81 -2.19
C ILE A 68 0.09 5.10 -3.01
N ARG A 69 0.08 5.04 -4.36
CA ARG A 69 0.05 6.29 -5.17
C ARG A 69 -0.89 6.34 -6.38
N ASN A 70 -1.41 5.21 -6.89
CA ASN A 70 -2.02 5.21 -8.22
C ASN A 70 -3.56 5.22 -8.29
N SER A 71 -4.29 5.35 -7.18
CA SER A 71 -5.77 5.38 -7.18
C SER A 71 -6.37 6.68 -6.60
N GLY A 72 -7.67 6.89 -6.78
CA GLY A 72 -8.44 7.94 -6.08
C GLY A 72 -8.52 7.76 -4.55
N TYR A 73 -8.08 6.59 -4.06
CA TYR A 73 -8.25 6.10 -2.70
C TYR A 73 -6.91 5.64 -2.12
N THR A 74 -5.86 6.43 -2.27
CA THR A 74 -4.54 6.14 -1.67
C THR A 74 -4.48 6.64 -0.23
N PHE A 75 -3.54 6.10 0.55
CA PHE A 75 -3.27 6.62 1.90
C PHE A 75 -2.79 8.08 1.88
N ASP A 76 -1.97 8.49 0.91
CA ASP A 76 -1.61 9.91 0.74
C ASP A 76 -2.85 10.81 0.55
N LYS A 77 -3.80 10.41 -0.31
CA LYS A 77 -5.05 11.16 -0.50
C LYS A 77 -5.93 11.13 0.73
N LEU A 78 -5.95 10.04 1.49
CA LEU A 78 -6.66 9.97 2.76
C LEU A 78 -6.06 10.94 3.78
N ARG A 79 -4.72 10.97 3.95
CA ARG A 79 -4.06 11.90 4.87
C ARG A 79 -4.37 13.35 4.51
N ARG A 80 -4.30 13.72 3.23
CA ARG A 80 -4.71 15.06 2.75
C ARG A 80 -6.18 15.36 3.05
N PHE A 81 -7.05 14.39 2.82
CA PHE A 81 -8.47 14.52 3.16
C PHE A 81 -8.67 14.75 4.66
N ILE A 82 -7.97 14.03 5.53
CA ILE A 82 -8.04 14.24 6.99
C ILE A 82 -7.56 15.64 7.34
N ARG A 83 -6.40 16.09 6.83
CA ARG A 83 -5.85 17.44 7.12
C ARG A 83 -6.84 18.56 6.80
N GLN A 84 -7.56 18.43 5.69
CA GLN A 84 -8.53 19.44 5.22
C GLN A 84 -9.86 19.41 5.99
N ASN A 85 -10.22 18.27 6.57
CA ASN A 85 -11.56 18.03 7.12
C ASN A 85 -11.59 17.72 8.62
N VAL A 86 -10.45 17.82 9.32
CA VAL A 86 -10.41 17.79 10.78
C VAL A 86 -10.96 19.11 11.37
N LEU A 87 -11.64 19.01 12.51
CA LEU A 87 -12.06 20.15 13.32
C LEU A 87 -10.84 20.97 13.76
N LYS A 88 -10.96 22.31 13.75
CA LYS A 88 -9.82 23.22 13.95
C LYS A 88 -9.18 23.00 15.32
N GLU A 89 -10.02 22.79 16.32
CA GLU A 89 -9.66 22.61 17.73
C GLU A 89 -8.91 21.30 17.95
N LEU A 90 -9.01 20.31 17.05
CA LEU A 90 -8.43 18.97 17.22
C LEU A 90 -7.19 18.75 16.35
N ARG A 91 -6.78 19.74 15.55
CA ARG A 91 -5.61 19.65 14.66
C ARG A 91 -4.33 19.28 15.40
N TYR A 92 -4.13 19.82 16.60
CA TYR A 92 -2.93 19.56 17.40
C TYR A 92 -2.76 18.10 17.79
N LYS A 93 -3.86 17.32 17.85
CA LYS A 93 -3.81 15.86 18.09
C LYS A 93 -3.61 15.07 16.80
N VAL A 94 -4.29 15.47 15.74
CA VAL A 94 -4.33 14.70 14.49
C VAL A 94 -3.08 14.92 13.62
N TYR A 95 -2.56 16.14 13.55
CA TYR A 95 -1.43 16.44 12.65
C TYR A 95 -0.16 15.67 13.02
N PRO A 96 0.25 15.55 14.29
CA PRO A 96 1.41 14.73 14.66
C PRO A 96 1.28 13.26 14.23
N LEU A 97 0.07 12.69 14.33
CA LEU A 97 -0.20 11.34 13.83
C LEU A 97 0.04 11.25 12.31
N LEU A 98 -0.49 12.20 11.54
CA LEU A 98 -0.31 12.22 10.09
C LEU A 98 1.14 12.44 9.68
N ASP A 99 1.88 13.27 10.42
CA ASP A 99 3.31 13.50 10.21
C ASP A 99 4.11 12.22 10.49
N SER A 100 3.76 11.47 11.54
CA SER A 100 4.41 10.19 11.84
C SER A 100 4.18 9.14 10.73
N LEU A 101 2.99 9.10 10.13
CA LEU A 101 2.70 8.20 9.00
C LEU A 101 3.48 8.59 7.74
N GLU A 102 3.72 9.88 7.54
CA GLU A 102 4.54 10.38 6.44
C GLU A 102 6.02 10.00 6.63
N ASN A 103 6.52 10.05 7.88
CA ASN A 103 7.86 9.55 8.20
C ASN A 103 7.99 8.04 7.94
N LEU A 104 6.99 7.24 8.36
CA LEU A 104 6.97 5.80 8.05
C LEU A 104 6.95 5.52 6.54
N GLU A 105 6.25 6.34 5.74
CA GLU A 105 6.29 6.22 4.27
C GLU A 105 7.69 6.49 3.73
N ASN A 106 8.37 7.51 4.26
CA ASN A 106 9.72 7.87 3.85
C ASN A 106 10.74 6.77 4.20
N GLU A 107 10.60 6.13 5.35
CA GLU A 107 11.41 4.96 5.74
C GLU A 107 11.18 3.76 4.80
N THR A 108 9.96 3.61 4.28
CA THR A 108 9.56 2.51 3.38
C THR A 108 9.77 2.85 1.89
N ILE A 109 10.33 4.03 1.56
CA ILE A 109 10.30 4.57 0.21
C ILE A 109 11.03 3.69 -0.82
N SER A 110 12.13 3.05 -0.43
CA SER A 110 12.91 2.17 -1.29
C SER A 110 12.09 0.96 -1.76
N TYR A 111 11.34 0.32 -0.84
CA TYR A 111 10.44 -0.80 -1.16
C TYR A 111 9.24 -0.35 -2.00
N ILE A 112 8.66 0.81 -1.68
CA ILE A 112 7.58 1.42 -2.46
C ILE A 112 8.02 1.64 -3.91
N GLU A 113 9.25 2.13 -4.12
CA GLU A 113 9.79 2.34 -5.46
C GLU A 113 10.02 1.03 -6.22
N GLN A 114 10.49 -0.02 -5.56
CA GLN A 114 10.65 -1.35 -6.17
C GLN A 114 9.31 -1.89 -6.66
N VAL A 115 8.28 -1.90 -5.80
CA VAL A 115 6.93 -2.37 -6.15
C VAL A 115 6.34 -1.58 -7.31
N LYS A 116 6.53 -0.25 -7.32
CA LYS A 116 6.07 0.60 -8.43
C LYS A 116 6.80 0.33 -9.73
N ARG A 117 8.14 0.22 -9.69
CA ARG A 117 8.94 -0.04 -10.88
C ARG A 117 8.57 -1.39 -11.49
N CYS A 118 8.36 -2.42 -10.66
CA CYS A 118 7.83 -3.71 -11.08
C CYS A 118 6.47 -3.53 -11.77
N ARG A 119 5.48 -2.97 -11.05
CA ARG A 119 4.14 -2.72 -11.60
C ARG A 119 4.19 -2.01 -12.95
N ASP A 120 4.92 -0.89 -13.03
CA ASP A 120 4.90 -0.02 -14.19
C ASP A 120 5.66 -0.64 -15.36
N ARG A 121 6.86 -1.19 -15.11
CA ARG A 121 7.79 -1.59 -16.18
C ARG A 121 7.59 -3.03 -16.65
N THR A 122 7.22 -3.93 -15.74
CA THR A 122 7.21 -5.38 -16.04
C THR A 122 5.82 -6.00 -16.05
N ILE A 123 4.80 -5.37 -15.43
CA ILE A 123 3.45 -5.97 -15.34
C ILE A 123 2.42 -5.18 -16.16
N VAL A 124 2.20 -3.90 -15.85
CA VAL A 124 1.06 -3.16 -16.41
C VAL A 124 1.37 -2.50 -17.75
N HIS A 125 2.49 -1.77 -17.86
CA HIS A 125 2.83 -1.13 -19.14
C HIS A 125 3.66 -2.03 -20.04
N LEU A 126 4.21 -3.13 -19.50
CA LEU A 126 5.07 -4.07 -20.23
C LEU A 126 6.10 -3.32 -21.11
N ASP A 127 6.79 -2.34 -20.51
CA ASP A 127 7.69 -1.46 -21.27
C ASP A 127 8.76 -2.33 -21.94
N PRO A 128 8.86 -2.31 -23.30
CA PRO A 128 9.70 -3.25 -24.01
C PRO A 128 11.18 -3.21 -23.60
N ARG A 129 11.64 -2.07 -23.08
CA ARG A 129 13.03 -1.89 -22.61
C ARG A 129 13.35 -2.70 -21.37
N PHE A 130 12.33 -3.12 -20.63
CA PHE A 130 12.44 -3.82 -19.35
C PHE A 130 11.79 -5.21 -19.43
N ALA A 131 10.58 -5.31 -19.97
CA ALA A 131 9.79 -6.55 -19.97
C ALA A 131 10.39 -7.68 -20.82
N PHE A 132 11.11 -7.36 -21.91
CA PHE A 132 11.66 -8.36 -22.83
C PHE A 132 13.19 -8.50 -22.78
N ASN A 133 13.85 -7.75 -21.89
CA ASN A 133 15.29 -7.90 -21.66
C ASN A 133 15.47 -8.62 -20.33
N LEU A 134 15.83 -9.92 -20.36
CA LEU A 134 15.92 -10.78 -19.17
C LEU A 134 16.68 -10.11 -18.02
N LYS A 135 17.91 -9.63 -18.26
CA LYS A 135 18.70 -8.96 -17.22
C LYS A 135 17.97 -7.76 -16.60
N ARG A 136 17.23 -6.98 -17.39
CA ARG A 136 16.48 -5.82 -16.90
C ARG A 136 15.16 -6.23 -16.26
N TYR A 137 14.48 -7.24 -16.78
CA TYR A 137 13.25 -7.79 -16.21
C TYR A 137 13.51 -8.20 -14.75
N GLN A 138 14.51 -9.04 -14.55
CA GLN A 138 14.95 -9.54 -13.23
C GLN A 138 15.22 -8.39 -12.25
N ASN A 139 16.01 -7.40 -12.67
CA ASN A 139 16.33 -6.22 -11.85
C ASN A 139 15.16 -5.28 -11.56
N ASN A 140 14.01 -5.44 -12.23
CA ASN A 140 12.82 -4.63 -12.00
C ASN A 140 11.72 -5.38 -11.25
N LEU A 141 11.89 -6.68 -10.98
CA LEU A 141 10.96 -7.41 -10.13
C LEU A 141 11.08 -6.91 -8.68
N ALA A 142 9.92 -6.77 -8.04
CA ALA A 142 9.87 -6.48 -6.61
C ALA A 142 10.13 -7.78 -5.83
N SER A 143 11.00 -7.73 -4.83
CA SER A 143 11.21 -8.87 -3.94
C SER A 143 9.97 -9.12 -3.07
N LEU A 144 9.82 -10.36 -2.57
CA LEU A 144 8.78 -10.68 -1.60
C LEU A 144 8.96 -9.88 -0.30
N GLU A 145 10.21 -9.59 0.08
CA GLU A 145 10.52 -8.68 1.19
C GLU A 145 9.98 -7.27 0.92
N ALA A 146 10.13 -6.74 -0.29
CA ALA A 146 9.60 -5.42 -0.63
C ALA A 146 8.06 -5.39 -0.55
N LEU A 147 7.40 -6.44 -1.05
CA LEU A 147 5.95 -6.60 -0.92
C LEU A 147 5.53 -6.68 0.54
N LYS A 148 6.20 -7.49 1.36
CA LYS A 148 5.93 -7.62 2.79
C LYS A 148 6.07 -6.30 3.51
N ASN A 149 7.19 -5.59 3.34
CA ASN A 149 7.43 -4.29 4.00
C ASN A 149 6.38 -3.25 3.59
N VAL A 150 5.98 -3.24 2.31
CA VAL A 150 4.90 -2.36 1.84
C VAL A 150 3.56 -2.73 2.48
N THR A 151 3.23 -4.01 2.56
CA THR A 151 2.01 -4.50 3.21
C THR A 151 1.99 -4.16 4.70
N ASP A 152 3.10 -4.38 5.41
CA ASP A 152 3.26 -4.04 6.83
C ASP A 152 3.07 -2.54 7.06
N TYR A 153 3.65 -1.70 6.20
CA TYR A 153 3.42 -0.25 6.21
C TYR A 153 1.92 0.10 6.04
N LEU A 154 1.23 -0.53 5.09
CA LEU A 154 -0.19 -0.29 4.84
C LEU A 154 -1.07 -0.75 6.02
N LEU A 155 -0.77 -1.92 6.61
CA LEU A 155 -1.42 -2.43 7.82
C LEU A 155 -1.21 -1.46 8.99
N LYS A 156 0.01 -0.93 9.16
CA LYS A 156 0.30 0.07 10.19
C LYS A 156 -0.51 1.35 10.01
N ASN A 157 -0.72 1.79 8.77
CA ASN A 157 -1.60 2.93 8.49
C ASN A 157 -3.06 2.63 8.87
N ILE A 158 -3.56 1.41 8.60
CA ILE A 158 -4.91 0.99 9.02
C ILE A 158 -5.04 1.06 10.55
N GLU A 159 -4.13 0.42 11.26
CA GLU A 159 -4.13 0.37 12.73
C GLU A 159 -4.12 1.79 13.33
N LEU A 160 -3.19 2.63 12.89
CA LEU A 160 -2.98 3.96 13.42
C LEU A 160 -4.12 4.95 13.08
N LEU A 161 -4.74 4.83 11.91
CA LEU A 161 -5.81 5.75 11.48
C LEU A 161 -7.20 5.32 11.94
N PHE A 162 -7.47 4.02 12.04
CA PHE A 162 -8.83 3.52 12.17
C PHE A 162 -9.10 2.74 13.46
N GLU A 163 -8.06 2.19 14.10
CA GLU A 163 -8.23 1.28 15.24
C GLU A 163 -7.72 1.90 16.54
N ARG A 164 -6.66 2.71 16.44
CA ARG A 164 -6.07 3.41 17.59
C ARG A 164 -6.93 4.58 18.06
N GLU A 165 -7.01 4.74 19.37
CA GLU A 165 -7.53 5.97 19.97
C GLU A 165 -6.49 7.10 19.94
N LEU A 166 -6.96 8.31 19.63
CA LEU A 166 -6.20 9.57 19.64
C LEU A 166 -5.99 10.13 21.05
#